data_AF-A0A818VF62-F1
#
_entry.id   AF-A0A818VF62-F1
#
_cell.length_a   1.000
_cell.length_b   1.000
_cell.length_c   1.000
_cell.angle_alpha   90.00
_cell.angle_beta   90.00
_cell.angle_gamma   90.00
#
_symmetry.space_group_name_H-M   'P 1'
#
loop_
_entity.id
_entity.type
_entity.pdbx_description
1 polymer ?
#
loop_
_entity_poly.entity_id
_entity_poly.type
_entity_poly.pdbx_seq_one_letter_code
_entity_poly.pdbx_strand_id
1 'polypeptide(L)'
;MSNQQYQPRGAKEYVILIPLEKTSTINIVLIERRKVNDITDKNILHIGSGRNVDFIIYKNSLPAQPDNEPVQFSSQFKVFMIDKKTQELHQENRILRLWFYSLTQNQCLYDANELIRLLFKSDEFPRDYFSFIKRLMELLRMFTRIRKIELEIQTLNENTLDIDHPIKQYVSRLMLYDNDYLSEMYEKNPGRYADLIKEKLLDLLEQAFPNPMFVNDLAKYVECDGQTVFEYLVELEDKNLVKHLDQDGQQWTRVIIAAQEEDTHKVILYKSISELSSSFQPTIAIITVNYFEKLAVDAMIQNKVTFVRHKAGESNVYTIGTIGSHHVVSTKLPLIGRSRTAQISTGSTTTRLLGTFQHVQHVFIIGCAGGVPHYTDATKHVRRGDIIVGYPNEEDYVYGIYEAEQSSEGYEFVSTCYKPKSFQLYQLIEPIKENYQQTYLNRLSTHQYPWEKFLEEGIKYLLSHNIDCLPPNNDRLYIKMENNEIVEVKHPDQNKKKDYYRPTIRFGMIAGGKNILTNDYLKSTLCDRCNVLCFDSEIDQVIAAIQGNRTESFMIIRGVSDYHDGTLNKEWQPFSSLCAAAFMKTIIYKIPKPSRQKPNSHSNSEHDDDIL
;
A
#
# COMPACT_ATOMS: atom_id res chain seq x y z
N MET A 1 54.17 35.43 -7.11
CA MET A 1 54.15 34.27 -6.21
C MET A 1 54.21 33.03 -7.07
N SER A 2 55.15 32.15 -6.73
CA SER A 2 55.66 31.01 -7.49
C SER A 2 54.60 30.00 -7.97
N ASN A 3 54.70 29.63 -9.24
CA ASN A 3 54.13 28.40 -9.82
C ASN A 3 54.58 27.20 -8.97
N GLN A 4 53.68 26.65 -8.15
CA GLN A 4 53.87 25.32 -7.59
C GLN A 4 53.52 24.31 -8.67
N GLN A 5 54.53 23.67 -9.23
CA GLN A 5 54.36 22.47 -10.04
C GLN A 5 53.63 21.41 -9.20
N TYR A 6 52.49 20.96 -9.70
CA TYR A 6 51.70 19.88 -9.14
C TYR A 6 52.52 18.58 -9.10
N GLN A 7 52.75 18.02 -7.92
CA GLN A 7 53.27 16.66 -7.78
C GLN A 7 52.13 15.72 -7.37
N PRO A 8 51.85 14.67 -8.17
CA PRO A 8 50.76 13.74 -7.89
C PRO A 8 51.08 12.89 -6.66
N ARG A 9 50.29 13.06 -5.58
CA ARG A 9 50.34 12.18 -4.42
C ARG A 9 49.54 10.91 -4.70
N GLY A 10 50.17 9.94 -5.35
CA GLY A 10 49.79 8.51 -5.33
C GLY A 10 48.48 8.06 -6.01
N ALA A 11 47.59 8.97 -6.44
CA ALA A 11 46.37 8.60 -7.18
C ALA A 11 46.68 8.34 -8.67
N LYS A 12 46.18 7.24 -9.24
CA LYS A 12 46.31 6.94 -10.70
C LYS A 12 45.32 7.74 -11.56
N GLU A 13 44.19 8.13 -10.97
CA GLU A 13 43.10 8.89 -11.59
C GLU A 13 42.48 9.83 -10.55
N TYR A 14 41.97 10.97 -11.01
CA TYR A 14 41.21 11.94 -10.21
C TYR A 14 39.74 11.92 -10.61
N VAL A 15 38.85 12.24 -9.67
CA VAL A 15 37.44 12.52 -9.95
C VAL A 15 37.27 14.03 -10.08
N ILE A 16 36.82 14.47 -11.25
CA ILE A 16 36.76 15.90 -11.61
C ILE A 16 35.30 16.32 -11.75
N LEU A 17 34.94 17.42 -11.07
CA LEU A 17 33.68 18.13 -11.24
C LEU A 17 33.87 19.29 -12.23
N ILE A 18 33.08 19.28 -13.30
CA ILE A 18 33.12 20.25 -14.39
C ILE A 18 31.72 20.89 -14.51
N PRO A 19 31.57 22.19 -14.26
CA PRO A 19 30.32 22.89 -14.57
C PRO A 19 30.17 22.99 -16.08
N LEU A 20 29.04 22.54 -16.64
CA LEU A 20 28.76 22.59 -18.08
C LEU A 20 27.85 23.78 -18.43
N GLU A 21 26.75 23.94 -17.71
CA GLU A 21 25.76 24.98 -17.96
C GLU A 21 25.17 25.48 -16.64
N LYS A 22 24.95 26.80 -16.52
CA LYS A 22 24.24 27.38 -15.38
C LYS A 22 23.38 28.56 -15.83
N THR A 23 22.07 28.36 -15.84
CA THR A 23 21.04 29.37 -16.07
C THR A 23 20.24 29.61 -14.80
N SER A 24 19.19 30.46 -14.85
CA SER A 24 18.29 30.69 -13.72
C SER A 24 17.40 29.50 -13.38
N THR A 25 17.22 28.55 -14.31
CA THR A 25 16.30 27.41 -14.16
C THR A 25 16.96 26.06 -14.39
N ILE A 26 18.12 26.01 -15.06
CA ILE A 26 18.83 24.77 -15.39
C ILE A 26 20.29 24.88 -14.95
N ASN A 27 20.79 23.83 -14.31
CA ASN A 27 22.18 23.72 -13.89
C ASN A 27 22.70 22.31 -14.22
N ILE A 28 23.72 22.23 -15.07
CA ILE A 28 24.31 20.98 -15.56
C ILE A 28 25.75 20.89 -15.09
N VAL A 29 26.06 19.80 -14.41
CA VAL A 29 27.43 19.46 -13.99
C VAL A 29 27.81 18.07 -14.47
N LEU A 30 29.06 17.92 -14.87
CA LEU A 30 29.68 16.66 -15.25
C LEU A 30 30.70 16.24 -14.20
N ILE A 31 30.63 14.99 -13.77
CA ILE A 31 31.57 14.37 -12.85
C ILE A 31 32.22 13.21 -13.61
N GLU A 32 33.53 13.27 -13.83
CA GLU A 32 34.22 12.24 -14.60
C GLU A 32 35.56 11.84 -14.00
N ARG A 33 36.03 10.65 -14.39
CA ARG A 33 37.37 10.17 -14.07
C ARG A 33 38.36 10.65 -15.11
N ARG A 34 39.50 11.18 -14.67
CA ARG A 34 40.58 11.58 -15.57
C ARG A 34 41.94 11.13 -15.04
N LYS A 35 42.81 10.67 -15.92
CA LYS A 35 44.18 10.29 -15.55
C LYS A 35 44.98 11.54 -15.20
N VAL A 36 45.95 11.37 -14.30
CA VAL A 36 46.82 12.46 -13.83
C VAL A 36 47.45 13.25 -14.98
N ASN A 37 47.89 12.55 -16.03
CA ASN A 37 48.59 13.14 -17.17
C ASN A 37 47.69 14.03 -18.04
N ASP A 38 46.37 13.89 -17.92
CA ASP A 38 45.38 14.60 -18.73
C ASP A 38 44.83 15.84 -18.00
N ILE A 39 45.41 16.20 -16.85
CA ILE A 39 44.98 17.33 -16.01
C ILE A 39 45.88 18.54 -16.27
N THR A 40 45.25 19.67 -16.59
CA THR A 40 45.94 20.95 -16.80
C THR A 40 45.64 21.95 -15.68
N ASP A 41 46.68 22.50 -15.06
CA ASP A 41 46.56 23.42 -13.89
C ASP A 41 45.72 24.68 -14.15
N LYS A 42 45.62 25.14 -15.41
CA LYS A 42 44.96 26.40 -15.76
C LYS A 42 43.47 26.47 -15.41
N ASN A 43 42.79 25.31 -15.33
CA ASN A 43 41.34 25.23 -15.14
C ASN A 43 40.93 24.81 -13.72
N ILE A 44 41.90 24.48 -12.87
CA ILE A 44 41.63 24.03 -11.50
C ILE A 44 41.15 25.22 -10.66
N LEU A 45 39.93 25.11 -10.14
CA LEU A 45 39.39 26.02 -9.13
C LEU A 45 39.82 25.58 -7.72
N HIS A 46 39.69 24.29 -7.44
CA HIS A 46 39.94 23.73 -6.12
C HIS A 46 40.40 22.28 -6.22
N ILE A 47 41.30 21.89 -5.31
CA ILE A 47 41.70 20.50 -5.06
C ILE A 47 41.29 20.18 -3.64
N GLY A 48 40.55 19.10 -3.45
CA GLY A 48 40.09 18.70 -2.14
C GLY A 48 41.26 18.42 -1.19
N SER A 49 40.97 18.48 0.11
CA SER A 49 41.95 18.25 1.18
C SER A 49 41.56 17.03 2.03
N GLY A 50 42.50 16.53 2.84
CA GLY A 50 42.25 15.40 3.73
C GLY A 50 41.91 14.11 2.97
N ARG A 51 40.69 13.57 3.17
CA ARG A 51 40.19 12.34 2.52
C ARG A 51 39.69 12.54 1.07
N ASN A 52 39.73 13.78 0.57
CA ASN A 52 39.20 14.17 -0.75
C ASN A 52 40.30 14.72 -1.68
N VAL A 53 41.57 14.39 -1.42
CA VAL A 53 42.72 14.88 -2.20
C VAL A 53 42.70 14.46 -3.68
N ASP A 54 41.87 13.50 -4.01
CA ASP A 54 41.58 12.95 -5.33
C ASP A 54 40.41 13.65 -6.05
N PHE A 55 39.79 14.67 -5.43
CA PHE A 55 38.71 15.46 -6.03
C PHE A 55 39.23 16.80 -6.55
N ILE A 56 38.88 17.11 -7.80
CA ILE A 56 39.23 18.37 -8.46
C ILE A 56 37.96 19.07 -8.94
N ILE A 57 37.87 20.38 -8.74
CA ILE A 57 36.77 21.21 -9.23
C ILE A 57 37.34 22.17 -10.27
N TYR A 58 36.70 22.28 -11.44
CA TYR A 58 37.10 23.22 -12.49
C TYR A 58 36.35 24.56 -12.41
N LYS A 59 37.01 25.63 -12.89
CA LYS A 59 36.48 27.00 -12.89
C LYS A 59 35.35 27.19 -13.90
N ASN A 60 35.55 26.74 -15.13
CA ASN A 60 34.65 26.92 -16.26
C ASN A 60 34.53 25.62 -17.06
N SER A 61 33.47 25.51 -17.88
CA SER A 61 33.32 24.45 -18.87
C SER A 61 34.56 24.38 -19.77
N LEU A 62 35.21 23.23 -19.82
CA LEU A 62 36.19 22.97 -20.89
C LEU A 62 35.45 22.94 -22.23
N PRO A 63 36.07 23.36 -23.34
CA PRO A 63 35.51 23.09 -24.66
C PRO A 63 35.29 21.57 -24.78
N ALA A 64 34.02 21.16 -24.85
CA ALA A 64 33.64 19.77 -24.93
C ALA A 64 34.31 19.15 -26.16
N GLN A 65 35.11 18.11 -25.98
CA GLN A 65 35.21 17.13 -27.06
C GLN A 65 33.83 16.48 -27.14
N PRO A 66 33.16 16.49 -28.30
CA PRO A 66 31.87 15.85 -28.44
C PRO A 66 32.06 14.35 -28.17
N ASP A 67 31.60 13.91 -27.01
CA ASP A 67 31.58 12.51 -26.66
C ASP A 67 30.35 11.91 -27.36
N ASN A 68 30.57 11.36 -28.55
CA ASN A 68 29.51 10.82 -29.42
C ASN A 68 28.89 9.51 -28.90
N GLU A 69 29.28 9.04 -27.72
CA GLU A 69 28.71 7.84 -27.11
C GLU A 69 27.34 8.10 -26.49
N PRO A 70 26.31 7.30 -26.84
CA PRO A 70 24.98 7.47 -26.28
C PRO A 70 24.97 7.21 -24.77
N VAL A 71 24.08 7.89 -24.06
CA VAL A 71 23.81 7.66 -22.64
C VAL A 71 23.40 6.20 -22.45
N GLN A 72 24.08 5.47 -21.56
CA GLN A 72 23.83 4.04 -21.33
C GLN A 72 22.84 3.78 -20.20
N PHE A 73 22.69 4.72 -19.28
CA PHE A 73 21.66 4.71 -18.26
C PHE A 73 21.26 6.13 -17.91
N SER A 74 19.96 6.39 -17.72
CA SER A 74 19.46 7.65 -17.19
C SER A 74 18.40 7.39 -16.14
N SER A 75 18.45 8.16 -15.05
CA SER A 75 17.43 8.17 -14.02
C SER A 75 16.98 9.61 -13.77
N GLN A 76 15.68 9.78 -13.60
CA GLN A 76 15.06 11.08 -13.33
C GLN A 76 14.22 10.96 -12.06
N PHE A 77 14.36 11.95 -11.19
CA PHE A 77 13.63 12.03 -9.92
C PHE A 77 13.36 13.50 -9.58
N LYS A 78 12.29 13.75 -8.83
CA LYS A 78 12.00 15.10 -8.32
C LYS A 78 12.37 15.19 -6.86
N VAL A 79 12.98 16.30 -6.47
CA VAL A 79 13.34 16.61 -5.09
C VAL A 79 12.45 17.74 -4.60
N PHE A 80 11.87 17.56 -3.42
CA PHE A 80 11.07 18.55 -2.73
C PHE A 80 11.83 19.00 -1.48
N MET A 81 12.25 20.26 -1.47
CA MET A 81 13.01 20.87 -0.37
C MET A 81 12.11 21.85 0.37
N ILE A 82 12.17 21.85 1.70
CA ILE A 82 11.45 22.79 2.55
C ILE A 82 12.48 23.74 3.17
N ASP A 83 12.33 25.04 2.94
CA ASP A 83 13.14 26.02 3.65
C ASP A 83 12.74 26.02 5.14
N LYS A 84 13.69 25.72 6.02
CA LYS A 84 13.42 25.60 7.46
C LYS A 84 12.97 26.89 8.12
N LYS A 85 13.28 28.05 7.53
CA LYS A 85 12.94 29.38 8.07
C LYS A 85 11.63 29.90 7.50
N THR A 86 11.43 29.79 6.18
CA THR A 86 10.22 30.33 5.52
C THR A 86 9.10 29.30 5.41
N GLN A 87 9.40 28.01 5.61
CA GLN A 87 8.50 26.87 5.34
C GLN A 87 8.04 26.79 3.87
N GLU A 88 8.71 27.51 2.97
CA GLU A 88 8.41 27.47 1.54
C GLU A 88 8.93 26.18 0.91
N LEU A 89 8.17 25.66 -0.04
CA LEU A 89 8.48 24.41 -0.75
C LEU A 89 9.13 24.72 -2.09
N HIS A 90 10.36 24.28 -2.27
CA HIS A 90 11.09 24.37 -3.54
C HIS A 90 11.11 23.00 -4.23
N GLN A 91 10.82 23.00 -5.53
CA GLN A 91 10.78 21.78 -6.34
C GLN A 91 11.84 21.79 -7.42
N GLU A 92 12.58 20.69 -7.52
CA GLU A 92 13.58 20.46 -8.56
C GLU A 92 13.33 19.13 -9.26
N ASN A 93 13.55 19.11 -10.57
CA ASN A 93 13.68 17.90 -11.36
C ASN A 93 15.17 17.62 -11.58
N ARG A 94 15.66 16.45 -11.17
CA ARG A 94 17.06 16.04 -11.32
C ARG A 94 17.16 14.86 -12.26
N ILE A 95 18.04 14.97 -13.26
CA ILE A 95 18.32 13.93 -14.24
C ILE A 95 19.78 13.52 -14.09
N LEU A 96 19.99 12.25 -13.76
CA LEU A 96 21.30 11.60 -13.74
C LEU A 96 21.48 10.82 -15.03
N ARG A 97 22.62 10.99 -15.69
CA ARG A 97 23.04 10.22 -16.87
C ARG A 97 24.39 9.57 -16.60
N LEU A 98 24.51 8.28 -16.87
CA LEU A 98 25.70 7.49 -16.60
C LEU A 98 26.27 6.89 -17.90
N TRP A 99 27.60 6.89 -17.97
CA TRP A 99 28.38 6.19 -18.99
C TRP A 99 29.37 5.24 -18.30
N PHE A 100 29.59 4.08 -18.90
CA PHE A 100 30.33 2.94 -18.36
C PHE A 100 31.47 2.53 -19.29
N TYR A 101 32.49 1.89 -18.72
CA TYR A 101 33.58 1.30 -19.51
C TYR A 101 33.18 -0.06 -20.08
N SER A 102 32.90 -0.17 -21.38
CA SER A 102 32.73 -1.42 -22.16
C SER A 102 32.11 -2.60 -21.38
N LEU A 103 30.89 -2.42 -20.86
CA LEU A 103 30.15 -3.43 -20.11
C LEU A 103 28.99 -4.01 -20.93
N THR A 104 28.50 -5.19 -20.51
CA THR A 104 27.19 -5.68 -20.97
C THR A 104 26.05 -4.84 -20.37
N GLN A 105 24.90 -4.78 -21.04
CA GLN A 105 23.74 -4.01 -20.59
C GLN A 105 23.27 -4.39 -19.17
N ASN A 106 23.32 -5.68 -18.81
CA ASN A 106 22.95 -6.16 -17.48
C ASN A 106 23.90 -5.65 -16.38
N GLN A 107 25.20 -5.58 -16.69
CA GLN A 107 26.20 -5.06 -15.74
C GLN A 107 26.05 -3.54 -15.56
N CYS A 108 25.82 -2.79 -16.65
CA CYS A 108 25.49 -1.36 -16.56
C CYS A 108 24.27 -1.14 -15.66
N LEU A 109 23.22 -1.94 -15.85
CA LEU A 109 21.99 -1.83 -15.06
C LEU A 109 22.23 -2.15 -13.58
N TYR A 110 22.98 -3.21 -13.27
CA TYR A 110 23.32 -3.58 -11.89
C TYR A 110 24.09 -2.46 -11.18
N ASP A 111 25.15 -1.93 -11.80
CA ASP A 111 25.96 -0.86 -11.20
C ASP A 111 25.20 0.44 -11.07
N ALA A 112 24.40 0.80 -12.09
CA ALA A 112 23.52 1.96 -12.03
C ALA A 112 22.56 1.85 -10.85
N ASN A 113 21.91 0.69 -10.72
CA ASN A 113 20.95 0.43 -9.67
C ASN A 113 21.60 0.46 -8.28
N GLU A 114 22.76 -0.14 -8.08
CA GLU A 114 23.47 -0.06 -6.79
C GLU A 114 23.96 1.36 -6.47
N LEU A 115 24.44 2.12 -7.47
CA LEU A 115 24.80 3.53 -7.26
C LEU A 115 23.58 4.35 -6.84
N ILE A 116 22.44 4.16 -7.51
CA ILE A 116 21.18 4.83 -7.19
C ILE A 116 20.68 4.40 -5.80
N ARG A 117 20.80 3.12 -5.43
CA ARG A 117 20.47 2.61 -4.09
C ARG A 117 21.27 3.33 -3.01
N LEU A 118 22.59 3.44 -3.19
CA LEU A 118 23.49 4.09 -2.25
C LEU A 118 23.36 5.61 -2.25
N LEU A 119 22.93 6.20 -3.38
CA LEU A 119 22.61 7.62 -3.46
C LEU A 119 21.38 7.95 -2.62
N PHE A 120 20.33 7.12 -2.69
CA PHE A 120 19.06 7.30 -1.97
C PHE A 120 18.99 6.63 -0.59
N LYS A 121 20.14 6.20 -0.05
CA LYS A 121 20.21 5.64 1.30
C LYS A 121 19.91 6.76 2.32
N SER A 122 18.86 6.59 3.13
CA SER A 122 18.22 7.66 3.90
C SER A 122 19.14 8.36 4.91
N ASP A 123 20.10 7.62 5.48
CA ASP A 123 21.09 8.07 6.47
C ASP A 123 22.26 8.86 5.89
N GLU A 124 22.45 8.77 4.57
CA GLU A 124 23.58 9.38 3.86
C GLU A 124 23.11 10.33 2.75
N PHE A 125 21.80 10.64 2.67
CA PHE A 125 21.28 11.49 1.61
C PHE A 125 21.73 12.95 1.76
N PRO A 126 22.18 13.59 0.68
CA PRO A 126 22.79 14.91 0.80
C PRO A 126 21.77 16.05 0.92
N ARG A 127 22.00 16.93 1.90
CA ARG A 127 21.03 17.97 2.36
C ARG A 127 21.01 19.26 1.54
N ASP A 128 21.95 19.41 0.62
CA ASP A 128 22.11 20.61 -0.18
C ASP A 128 22.79 20.24 -1.50
N TYR A 129 22.73 21.16 -2.47
CA TYR A 129 23.31 20.98 -3.79
C TYR A 129 24.80 20.56 -3.75
N PHE A 130 25.59 21.17 -2.86
CA PHE A 130 27.03 20.89 -2.78
C PHE A 130 27.30 19.50 -2.19
N SER A 131 26.61 19.16 -1.09
CA SER A 131 26.63 17.85 -0.48
C SER A 131 26.19 16.78 -1.49
N PHE A 132 25.21 17.08 -2.34
CA PHE A 132 24.70 16.16 -3.36
C PHE A 132 25.75 15.83 -4.41
N ILE A 133 26.40 16.85 -4.95
CA ILE A 133 27.52 16.67 -5.88
C ILE A 133 28.66 15.91 -5.23
N LYS A 134 29.01 16.26 -3.99
CA LYS A 134 30.09 15.59 -3.25
C LYS A 134 29.79 14.09 -3.11
N ARG A 135 28.55 13.72 -2.78
CA ARG A 135 28.13 12.32 -2.69
C ARG A 135 28.24 11.61 -4.03
N LEU A 136 27.85 12.26 -5.13
CA LEU A 136 28.04 11.69 -6.47
C LEU A 136 29.53 11.50 -6.82
N MET A 137 30.41 12.41 -6.40
CA MET A 137 31.86 12.23 -6.58
C MET A 137 32.40 11.05 -5.77
N GLU A 138 31.93 10.87 -4.53
CA GLU A 138 32.27 9.72 -3.67
C GLU A 138 31.74 8.40 -4.24
N LEU A 139 30.50 8.37 -4.73
CA LEU A 139 29.92 7.21 -5.38
C LEU A 139 30.65 6.91 -6.69
N LEU A 140 30.94 7.92 -7.52
CA LEU A 140 31.74 7.70 -8.72
C LEU A 140 33.06 7.06 -8.34
N ARG A 141 33.77 7.56 -7.31
CA ARG A 141 35.01 6.97 -6.80
C ARG A 141 34.87 5.49 -6.43
N MET A 142 33.79 5.10 -5.76
CA MET A 142 33.52 3.69 -5.38
C MET A 142 33.22 2.80 -6.59
N PHE A 143 32.42 3.28 -7.55
CA PHE A 143 32.02 2.53 -8.73
C PHE A 143 33.02 2.73 -9.88
N THR A 144 34.10 1.96 -9.86
CA THR A 144 35.21 2.05 -10.85
C THR A 144 34.81 1.72 -12.29
N ARG A 145 33.70 1.00 -12.48
CA ARG A 145 33.15 0.66 -13.80
C ARG A 145 32.36 1.80 -14.45
N ILE A 146 31.99 2.83 -13.69
CA ILE A 146 31.33 4.04 -14.18
C ILE A 146 32.40 5.05 -14.59
N ARG A 147 32.33 5.51 -15.84
CA ARG A 147 33.27 6.47 -16.43
C ARG A 147 32.97 7.90 -16.01
N LYS A 148 31.71 8.31 -16.20
CA LYS A 148 31.25 9.68 -15.92
C LYS A 148 29.76 9.72 -15.58
N ILE A 149 29.39 10.74 -14.81
CA ILE A 149 28.05 11.05 -14.33
C ILE A 149 27.74 12.49 -14.74
N GLU A 150 26.69 12.69 -15.51
CA GLU A 150 26.13 14.02 -15.75
C GLU A 150 24.90 14.18 -14.85
N LEU A 151 24.82 15.33 -14.18
CA LEU A 151 23.69 15.74 -13.37
C LEU A 151 23.13 17.03 -13.97
N GLU A 152 21.90 16.96 -14.45
CA GLU A 152 21.09 18.10 -14.83
C GLU A 152 20.05 18.36 -13.74
N ILE A 153 19.99 19.61 -13.27
CA ILE A 153 19.01 20.07 -12.28
C ILE A 153 18.18 21.15 -12.93
N GLN A 154 16.87 20.96 -12.91
CA GLN A 154 15.88 21.90 -13.43
C GLN A 154 14.97 22.37 -12.29
N THR A 155 14.98 23.66 -11.97
CA THR A 155 14.06 24.27 -11.01
C THR A 155 12.65 24.33 -11.63
N LEU A 156 11.64 23.92 -10.86
CA LEU A 156 10.24 23.91 -11.27
C LEU A 156 9.49 25.05 -10.55
N ASN A 157 8.69 25.83 -11.29
CA ASN A 157 7.90 26.93 -10.73
C ASN A 157 6.70 26.41 -9.92
N GLU A 158 6.34 27.13 -8.84
CA GLU A 158 5.50 26.72 -7.69
C GLU A 158 4.05 26.24 -7.92
N ASN A 159 3.52 26.16 -9.15
CA ASN A 159 2.05 26.17 -9.31
C ASN A 159 1.32 24.84 -9.51
N THR A 160 1.94 23.68 -9.28
CA THR A 160 1.19 22.41 -9.32
C THR A 160 1.70 21.42 -8.29
N LEU A 161 1.41 21.69 -7.01
CA LEU A 161 1.30 20.63 -6.03
C LEU A 161 0.06 19.80 -6.36
N ASP A 162 0.28 18.74 -7.11
CA ASP A 162 -0.72 17.71 -7.38
C ASP A 162 -1.32 17.21 -6.05
N ILE A 163 -2.63 16.99 -6.02
CA ILE A 163 -3.39 16.66 -4.80
C ILE A 163 -2.90 15.31 -4.19
N ASP A 164 -2.25 14.48 -5.01
CA ASP A 164 -1.67 13.18 -4.67
C ASP A 164 -0.30 13.22 -3.98
N HIS A 165 0.13 14.39 -3.50
CA HIS A 165 1.45 14.56 -2.92
C HIS A 165 1.54 13.88 -1.53
N PRO A 166 2.53 13.03 -1.22
CA PRO A 166 2.66 12.34 0.06
C PRO A 166 2.87 13.29 1.24
N ILE A 167 3.60 14.40 1.05
CA ILE A 167 3.67 15.47 2.05
C ILE A 167 2.29 16.02 2.32
N LYS A 168 1.45 16.29 1.31
CA LYS A 168 0.06 16.68 1.55
C LYS A 168 -0.81 15.53 2.05
N GLN A 169 -0.59 14.25 1.77
CA GLN A 169 -1.39 13.17 2.38
C GLN A 169 -1.02 12.94 3.86
N TYR A 170 0.27 13.06 4.19
CA TYR A 170 0.80 13.03 5.55
C TYR A 170 0.38 14.29 6.33
N VAL A 171 0.56 15.46 5.73
CA VAL A 171 0.14 16.77 6.28
C VAL A 171 -1.37 16.86 6.30
N SER A 172 -2.13 16.42 5.30
CA SER A 172 -3.60 16.38 5.34
C SER A 172 -4.10 15.34 6.32
N ARG A 173 -3.42 14.22 6.59
CA ARG A 173 -3.79 13.42 7.78
C ARG A 173 -3.55 14.15 9.10
N LEU A 174 -2.50 14.97 9.16
CA LEU A 174 -2.22 15.84 10.29
C LEU A 174 -3.14 17.07 10.33
N MET A 175 -3.70 17.50 9.19
CA MET A 175 -4.41 18.78 9.00
C MET A 175 -5.88 18.67 8.58
N LEU A 176 -6.39 17.46 8.28
CA LEU A 176 -7.82 17.17 8.17
C LEU A 176 -8.52 17.29 9.53
N TYR A 177 -7.73 17.38 10.60
CA TYR A 177 -8.10 17.68 11.98
C TYR A 177 -7.49 19.00 12.49
N ASP A 178 -6.97 19.84 11.58
CA ASP A 178 -6.46 21.16 11.94
C ASP A 178 -7.49 22.23 11.51
N ASN A 179 -8.12 22.83 12.52
CA ASN A 179 -9.28 23.70 12.35
C ASN A 179 -8.94 25.00 11.59
N ASP A 180 -7.67 25.38 11.58
CA ASP A 180 -7.18 26.55 10.85
C ASP A 180 -7.27 26.34 9.32
N TYR A 181 -7.03 25.12 8.82
CA TYR A 181 -7.08 24.82 7.39
C TYR A 181 -8.51 24.77 6.83
N LEU A 182 -9.46 24.22 7.59
CA LEU A 182 -10.87 24.17 7.19
C LEU A 182 -11.50 25.56 7.13
N SER A 183 -11.12 26.42 8.08
CA SER A 183 -11.56 27.83 8.12
C SER A 183 -11.06 28.61 6.91
N GLU A 184 -9.78 28.47 6.55
CA GLU A 184 -9.21 29.12 5.37
C GLU A 184 -9.81 28.60 4.05
N MET A 185 -10.14 27.30 3.98
CA MET A 185 -10.78 26.69 2.81
C MET A 185 -12.22 27.15 2.61
N TYR A 186 -12.98 27.30 3.69
CA TYR A 186 -14.36 27.82 3.64
C TYR A 186 -14.38 29.23 3.03
N GLU A 187 -13.45 30.10 3.44
CA GLU A 187 -13.35 31.47 2.92
C GLU A 187 -12.90 31.52 1.44
N LYS A 188 -11.96 30.66 1.03
CA LYS A 188 -11.37 30.69 -0.32
C LYS A 188 -12.16 29.91 -1.36
N ASN A 189 -12.83 28.82 -1.00
CA ASN A 189 -13.54 27.95 -1.93
C ASN A 189 -14.70 27.16 -1.27
N PRO A 190 -15.86 27.80 -1.08
CA PRO A 190 -16.98 27.21 -0.32
C PRO A 190 -17.58 25.96 -0.99
N GLY A 191 -17.57 25.85 -2.32
CA GLY A 191 -18.05 24.65 -3.02
C GLY A 191 -17.18 23.43 -2.73
N ARG A 192 -15.86 23.59 -2.76
CA ARG A 192 -14.91 22.53 -2.43
C ARG A 192 -14.98 22.13 -0.95
N TYR A 193 -15.23 23.09 -0.07
CA TYR A 193 -15.48 22.82 1.34
C TYR A 193 -16.70 21.89 1.51
N ALA A 194 -17.82 22.20 0.85
CA ALA A 194 -19.04 21.38 0.91
C ALA A 194 -18.80 19.93 0.44
N ASP A 195 -18.08 19.75 -0.67
CA ASP A 195 -17.74 18.41 -1.16
C ASP A 195 -16.86 17.62 -0.19
N LEU A 196 -15.87 18.28 0.43
CA LEU A 196 -15.02 17.66 1.45
C LEU A 196 -15.81 17.22 2.69
N ILE A 197 -16.78 18.03 3.14
CA ILE A 197 -17.64 17.66 4.27
C ILE A 197 -18.51 16.45 3.91
N LYS A 198 -19.10 16.43 2.70
CA LYS A 198 -19.85 15.27 2.19
C LYS A 198 -19.01 13.99 2.15
N GLU A 199 -17.76 14.07 1.69
CA GLU A 199 -16.81 12.95 1.73
C GLU A 199 -16.53 12.48 3.17
N LYS A 200 -16.29 13.41 4.11
CA LYS A 200 -16.09 13.09 5.52
C LYS A 200 -17.32 12.42 6.16
N LEU A 201 -18.52 12.91 5.87
CA LEU A 201 -19.77 12.31 6.37
C LEU A 201 -19.94 10.88 5.85
N LEU A 202 -19.64 10.67 4.57
CA LEU A 202 -19.69 9.35 3.96
C LEU A 202 -18.67 8.40 4.63
N ASP A 203 -17.43 8.85 4.81
CA ASP A 203 -16.38 8.10 5.51
C ASP A 203 -16.79 7.69 6.93
N LEU A 204 -17.40 8.61 7.70
CA LEU A 204 -17.86 8.32 9.06
C LEU A 204 -18.96 7.25 9.07
N LEU A 205 -19.93 7.35 8.17
CA LEU A 205 -21.00 6.37 8.03
C LEU A 205 -20.47 5.01 7.56
N GLU A 206 -19.49 5.00 6.67
CA GLU A 206 -18.78 3.78 6.25
C GLU A 206 -18.04 3.12 7.40
N GLN A 207 -17.34 3.91 8.21
CA GLN A 207 -16.61 3.40 9.36
C GLN A 207 -17.54 2.82 10.42
N ALA A 208 -18.63 3.54 10.71
CA ALA A 208 -19.64 3.12 11.67
C ALA A 208 -20.46 1.91 11.20
N PHE A 209 -20.58 1.69 9.88
CA PHE A 209 -21.40 0.62 9.32
C PHE A 209 -21.13 -0.74 9.99
N PRO A 210 -22.16 -1.46 10.48
CA PRO A 210 -23.60 -1.19 10.30
C PRO A 210 -24.27 -0.22 11.26
N ASN A 211 -23.57 0.30 12.26
CA ASN A 211 -24.20 1.14 13.26
C ASN A 211 -24.69 2.43 12.62
N PRO A 212 -25.98 2.80 12.79
CA PRO A 212 -26.43 4.11 12.38
C PRO A 212 -25.79 5.20 13.23
N MET A 213 -25.56 6.36 12.64
CA MET A 213 -25.06 7.55 13.33
C MET A 213 -26.13 8.62 13.40
N PHE A 214 -26.14 9.37 14.51
CA PHE A 214 -27.04 10.49 14.70
C PHE A 214 -26.49 11.75 14.03
N VAL A 215 -27.36 12.57 13.44
CA VAL A 215 -27.01 13.88 12.85
C VAL A 215 -26.20 14.74 13.83
N ASN A 216 -26.63 14.81 15.10
CA ASN A 216 -25.94 15.58 16.13
C ASN A 216 -24.51 15.08 16.43
N ASP A 217 -24.24 13.79 16.25
CA ASP A 217 -22.90 13.25 16.47
C ASP A 217 -22.04 13.45 15.22
N LEU A 218 -22.61 13.26 14.02
CA LEU A 218 -21.94 13.58 12.75
C LEU A 218 -21.53 15.06 12.72
N ALA A 219 -22.42 15.97 13.11
CA ALA A 219 -22.16 17.41 13.22
C ALA A 219 -20.95 17.74 14.10
N LYS A 220 -20.78 17.04 15.23
CA LYS A 220 -19.60 17.20 16.09
C LYS A 220 -18.32 16.71 15.42
N TYR A 221 -18.36 15.61 14.68
CA TYR A 221 -17.17 15.05 14.02
C TYR A 221 -16.69 15.88 12.84
N VAL A 222 -17.61 16.52 12.09
CA VAL A 222 -17.25 17.37 10.95
C VAL A 222 -17.18 18.86 11.29
N GLU A 223 -17.43 19.21 12.55
CA GLU A 223 -17.47 20.59 13.06
C GLU A 223 -18.37 21.53 12.24
N CYS A 224 -19.58 21.05 11.93
CA CYS A 224 -20.58 21.79 11.15
C CYS A 224 -21.92 21.81 11.90
N ASP A 225 -22.81 22.75 11.57
CA ASP A 225 -24.14 22.77 12.19
C ASP A 225 -25.00 21.60 11.72
N GLY A 226 -25.93 21.16 12.58
CA GLY A 226 -26.76 19.98 12.30
C GLY A 226 -27.68 20.14 11.08
N GLN A 227 -28.10 21.37 10.74
CA GLN A 227 -28.97 21.63 9.59
C GLN A 227 -28.19 21.44 8.29
N THR A 228 -26.99 22.00 8.18
CA THR A 228 -26.10 21.80 7.03
C THR A 228 -25.73 20.33 6.85
N VAL A 229 -25.43 19.61 7.94
CA VAL A 229 -25.15 18.17 7.87
C VAL A 229 -26.37 17.39 7.36
N PHE A 230 -27.57 17.73 7.81
CA PHE A 230 -28.79 17.09 7.34
C PHE A 230 -29.00 17.32 5.83
N GLU A 231 -28.79 18.54 5.33
CA GLU A 231 -28.89 18.86 3.90
C GLU A 231 -27.90 18.04 3.05
N TYR A 232 -26.64 17.91 3.51
CA TYR A 232 -25.64 17.08 2.83
C TYR A 232 -25.97 15.59 2.87
N LEU A 233 -26.60 15.09 3.94
CA LEU A 233 -27.03 13.70 4.04
C LEU A 233 -28.18 13.39 3.07
N VAL A 234 -29.10 14.34 2.88
CA VAL A 234 -30.16 14.23 1.86
C VAL A 234 -29.56 14.17 0.45
N GLU A 235 -28.55 15.01 0.14
CA GLU A 235 -27.84 14.91 -1.15
C GLU A 235 -27.16 13.55 -1.36
N LEU A 236 -26.60 12.95 -0.30
CA LEU A 236 -25.99 11.62 -0.36
C LEU A 236 -27.05 10.50 -0.49
N GLU A 237 -28.25 10.70 0.06
CA GLU A 237 -29.39 9.81 -0.08
C GLU A 237 -29.96 9.82 -1.50
N ASP A 238 -30.02 11.00 -2.13
CA ASP A 238 -30.40 11.14 -3.55
C ASP A 238 -29.44 10.39 -4.48
N LYS A 239 -28.17 10.27 -4.09
CA LYS A 239 -27.16 9.45 -4.77
C LYS A 239 -27.22 7.97 -4.39
N ASN A 240 -28.16 7.58 -3.53
CA ASN A 240 -28.37 6.22 -3.04
C ASN A 240 -27.15 5.65 -2.28
N LEU A 241 -26.37 6.53 -1.65
CA LEU A 241 -25.17 6.15 -0.88
C LEU A 241 -25.50 5.91 0.60
N VAL A 242 -26.43 6.70 1.15
CA VAL A 242 -26.86 6.64 2.55
C VAL A 242 -28.39 6.63 2.62
N LYS A 243 -28.92 6.26 3.78
CA LYS A 243 -30.36 6.34 4.03
C LYS A 243 -30.64 6.66 5.49
N HIS A 244 -31.79 7.30 5.74
CA HIS A 244 -32.32 7.46 7.09
C HIS A 244 -33.08 6.21 7.55
N LEU A 245 -33.08 5.93 8.86
CA LEU A 245 -33.76 4.76 9.47
C LEU A 245 -35.03 5.12 10.23
N ASP A 246 -35.16 6.36 10.68
CA ASP A 246 -36.25 6.88 11.50
C ASP A 246 -37.07 7.92 10.73
N GLN A 247 -38.34 8.07 11.13
CA GLN A 247 -39.26 9.02 10.47
C GLN A 247 -38.80 10.48 10.60
N ASP A 248 -38.04 10.78 11.65
CA ASP A 248 -37.53 12.12 11.97
C ASP A 248 -36.18 12.42 11.28
N GLY A 249 -35.64 11.47 10.51
CA GLY A 249 -34.39 11.64 9.75
C GLY A 249 -33.17 11.95 10.62
N GLN A 250 -33.14 11.49 11.87
CA GLN A 250 -32.02 11.75 12.78
C GLN A 250 -30.96 10.64 12.73
N GLN A 251 -31.31 9.43 12.30
CA GLN A 251 -30.42 8.27 12.24
C GLN A 251 -30.10 7.86 10.81
N TRP A 252 -28.82 7.86 10.47
CA TRP A 252 -28.32 7.62 9.11
C TRP A 252 -27.38 6.43 9.05
N THR A 253 -27.42 5.66 7.96
CA THR A 253 -26.51 4.53 7.71
C THR A 253 -26.21 4.37 6.22
N ARG A 254 -25.20 3.57 5.85
CA ARG A 254 -24.93 3.25 4.44
C ARG A 254 -26.05 2.39 3.86
N VAL A 255 -26.41 2.65 2.61
CA VAL A 255 -27.25 1.74 1.82
C VAL A 255 -26.44 0.46 1.58
N ILE A 256 -27.05 -0.69 1.87
CA ILE A 256 -26.51 -1.98 1.44
C ILE A 256 -26.88 -2.12 -0.03
N ILE A 257 -25.92 -2.48 -0.88
CA ILE A 257 -26.12 -2.69 -2.32
C ILE A 257 -27.12 -3.85 -2.53
N ALA A 258 -28.41 -3.56 -2.40
CA ALA A 258 -29.51 -4.40 -2.80
C ALA A 258 -29.84 -4.05 -4.23
N ALA A 259 -29.51 -4.98 -5.12
CA ALA A 259 -29.74 -4.86 -6.55
C ALA A 259 -31.21 -4.51 -6.79
N GLN A 260 -31.43 -3.60 -7.72
CA GLN A 260 -32.72 -3.27 -8.32
C GLN A 260 -33.32 -4.46 -9.14
N GLU A 261 -32.90 -5.69 -8.86
CA GLU A 261 -33.38 -6.94 -9.46
C GLU A 261 -33.93 -7.85 -8.35
N GLU A 262 -35.22 -8.19 -8.44
CA GLU A 262 -36.05 -8.75 -7.36
C GLU A 262 -35.58 -10.10 -6.75
N ASP A 263 -34.53 -10.75 -7.24
CA ASP A 263 -34.23 -12.14 -6.87
C ASP A 263 -32.82 -12.48 -6.32
N THR A 264 -31.79 -11.61 -6.39
CA THR A 264 -30.41 -12.04 -6.08
C THR A 264 -29.78 -11.51 -4.78
N HIS A 265 -30.21 -10.35 -4.28
CA HIS A 265 -29.75 -9.82 -2.99
C HIS A 265 -30.91 -9.41 -2.07
N LYS A 266 -31.04 -10.09 -0.93
CA LYS A 266 -32.09 -9.80 0.06
C LYS A 266 -31.47 -9.26 1.33
N VAL A 267 -32.00 -8.17 1.87
CA VAL A 267 -31.61 -7.64 3.19
C VAL A 267 -32.69 -8.02 4.19
N ILE A 268 -32.32 -8.77 5.23
CA ILE A 268 -33.26 -9.27 6.24
C ILE A 268 -32.86 -8.76 7.62
N LEU A 269 -33.81 -8.07 8.27
CA LEU A 269 -33.74 -7.77 9.70
C LEU A 269 -34.15 -9.02 10.48
N TYR A 270 -33.29 -9.50 11.37
CA TYR A 270 -33.50 -10.79 12.03
C TYR A 270 -33.26 -10.71 13.55
N LYS A 271 -33.96 -11.58 14.30
CA LYS A 271 -33.82 -11.67 15.77
C LYS A 271 -32.69 -12.62 16.20
N SER A 272 -32.54 -13.76 15.50
CA SER A 272 -31.43 -14.72 15.67
C SER A 272 -31.06 -15.42 14.35
N ILE A 273 -29.76 -15.67 14.11
CA ILE A 273 -29.24 -16.43 12.94
C ILE A 273 -29.43 -17.95 13.12
N SER A 274 -29.70 -18.39 14.35
CA SER A 274 -29.76 -19.79 14.78
C SER A 274 -30.72 -20.70 13.99
N GLU A 275 -31.61 -20.13 13.18
CA GLU A 275 -32.63 -20.84 12.41
C GLU A 275 -32.26 -21.03 10.93
N LEU A 276 -31.03 -20.69 10.52
CA LEU A 276 -30.55 -21.06 9.18
C LEU A 276 -30.58 -22.57 9.03
N SER A 277 -31.34 -23.06 8.04
CA SER A 277 -31.43 -24.50 7.76
C SER A 277 -30.02 -25.09 7.67
N SER A 278 -29.85 -26.34 8.10
CA SER A 278 -28.56 -27.05 8.02
C SER A 278 -27.94 -27.01 6.62
N SER A 279 -28.76 -26.89 5.56
CA SER A 279 -28.31 -26.79 4.17
C SER A 279 -27.70 -25.44 3.78
N PHE A 280 -27.85 -24.38 4.58
CA PHE A 280 -27.31 -23.04 4.33
C PHE A 280 -26.12 -22.68 5.23
N GLN A 281 -25.58 -23.63 5.99
CA GLN A 281 -24.49 -23.38 6.92
C GLN A 281 -23.18 -23.10 6.15
N PRO A 282 -22.56 -21.91 6.33
CA PRO A 282 -21.30 -21.56 5.69
C PRO A 282 -20.15 -22.47 6.16
N THR A 283 -19.32 -22.88 5.21
CA THR A 283 -18.05 -23.59 5.49
C THR A 283 -16.84 -22.66 5.40
N ILE A 284 -17.03 -21.45 4.88
CA ILE A 284 -15.97 -20.46 4.69
C ILE A 284 -16.43 -19.13 5.27
N ALA A 285 -15.59 -18.53 6.13
CA ALA A 285 -15.76 -17.18 6.62
C ALA A 285 -14.83 -16.22 5.90
N ILE A 286 -15.31 -15.02 5.60
CA ILE A 286 -14.54 -13.93 4.98
C ILE A 286 -14.66 -12.70 5.88
N ILE A 287 -13.53 -12.25 6.42
CA ILE A 287 -13.47 -11.12 7.35
C ILE A 287 -12.82 -9.93 6.64
N THR A 288 -13.51 -8.80 6.70
CA THR A 288 -13.08 -7.50 6.17
C THR A 288 -13.13 -6.45 7.28
N VAL A 289 -12.30 -5.42 7.18
CA VAL A 289 -12.20 -4.37 8.20
C VAL A 289 -12.94 -3.12 7.74
N ASN A 290 -12.70 -2.70 6.50
CA ASN A 290 -13.22 -1.46 5.94
C ASN A 290 -14.43 -1.70 5.02
N TYR A 291 -15.24 -0.66 4.81
CA TYR A 291 -16.48 -0.79 4.04
C TYR A 291 -16.23 -1.14 2.56
N PHE A 292 -15.27 -0.48 1.92
CA PHE A 292 -14.86 -0.81 0.55
C PHE A 292 -14.34 -2.26 0.40
N GLU A 293 -13.70 -2.82 1.44
CA GLU A 293 -13.26 -4.21 1.45
C GLU A 293 -14.46 -5.16 1.46
N LYS A 294 -15.47 -4.83 2.27
CA LYS A 294 -16.73 -5.56 2.29
C LYS A 294 -17.44 -5.48 0.94
N LEU A 295 -17.50 -4.31 0.30
CA LEU A 295 -18.10 -4.17 -1.03
C LEU A 295 -17.38 -5.04 -2.07
N ALA A 296 -16.04 -5.02 -2.07
CA ALA A 296 -15.21 -5.85 -2.92
C ALA A 296 -15.48 -7.35 -2.72
N VAL A 297 -15.57 -7.81 -1.47
CA VAL A 297 -15.91 -9.20 -1.14
C VAL A 297 -17.34 -9.54 -1.54
N ASP A 298 -18.31 -8.70 -1.24
CA ASP A 298 -19.71 -8.97 -1.54
C ASP A 298 -19.98 -9.00 -3.05
N ALA A 299 -19.19 -8.27 -3.86
CA ALA A 299 -19.22 -8.37 -5.32
C ALA A 299 -18.79 -9.76 -5.83
N MET A 300 -18.05 -10.53 -5.02
CA MET A 300 -17.61 -11.88 -5.37
C MET A 300 -18.64 -12.96 -5.02
N ILE A 301 -19.65 -12.64 -4.20
CA ILE A 301 -20.63 -13.59 -3.65
C ILE A 301 -21.92 -13.60 -4.51
N GLN A 302 -22.37 -14.81 -4.86
CA GLN A 302 -23.63 -15.04 -5.57
C GLN A 302 -24.75 -15.45 -4.60
N ASN A 303 -26.02 -15.27 -4.99
CA ASN A 303 -27.20 -15.68 -4.20
C ASN A 303 -27.13 -15.21 -2.74
N LYS A 304 -26.78 -13.93 -2.54
CA LYS A 304 -26.40 -13.41 -1.23
C LYS A 304 -27.59 -12.83 -0.47
N VAL A 305 -27.65 -13.10 0.81
CA VAL A 305 -28.60 -12.48 1.75
C VAL A 305 -27.80 -11.77 2.83
N THR A 306 -28.07 -10.48 3.04
CA THR A 306 -27.45 -9.71 4.12
C THR A 306 -28.37 -9.64 5.32
N PHE A 307 -27.89 -10.20 6.40
CA PHE A 307 -28.51 -10.24 7.71
C PHE A 307 -27.98 -9.06 8.52
N VAL A 308 -28.88 -8.16 8.93
CA VAL A 308 -28.54 -7.02 9.79
C VAL A 308 -29.29 -7.14 11.11
N ARG A 309 -28.55 -7.04 12.22
CA ARG A 309 -29.12 -7.01 13.57
C ARG A 309 -28.85 -5.65 14.18
N HIS A 310 -29.92 -4.95 14.57
CA HIS A 310 -29.85 -3.75 15.40
C HIS A 310 -30.51 -4.07 16.75
N LYS A 311 -29.73 -4.51 17.74
CA LYS A 311 -30.21 -4.61 19.12
C LYS A 311 -29.38 -3.66 19.98
N ALA A 312 -29.98 -3.02 20.98
CA ALA A 312 -29.29 -2.10 21.89
C ALA A 312 -27.97 -2.74 22.41
N GLY A 313 -26.83 -2.26 21.91
CA GLY A 313 -25.48 -2.74 22.26
C GLY A 313 -24.82 -3.74 21.29
N GLU A 314 -25.50 -4.24 20.26
CA GLU A 314 -24.93 -5.18 19.28
C GLU A 314 -25.42 -4.92 17.85
N SER A 315 -24.51 -4.52 16.95
CA SER A 315 -24.76 -4.53 15.50
C SER A 315 -23.72 -5.37 14.77
N ASN A 316 -24.16 -6.48 14.18
CA ASN A 316 -23.33 -7.28 13.27
C ASN A 316 -24.03 -7.36 11.91
N VAL A 317 -23.25 -7.34 10.83
CA VAL A 317 -23.73 -7.63 9.48
C VAL A 317 -23.08 -8.90 9.00
N TYR A 318 -23.90 -9.85 8.56
CA TYR A 318 -23.42 -11.05 7.90
C TYR A 318 -24.02 -11.10 6.50
N THR A 319 -23.20 -11.30 5.48
CA THR A 319 -23.68 -11.57 4.12
C THR A 319 -23.39 -13.01 3.79
N ILE A 320 -24.44 -13.80 3.69
CA ILE A 320 -24.35 -15.24 3.43
C ILE A 320 -24.71 -15.46 1.97
N GLY A 321 -23.93 -16.27 1.26
CA GLY A 321 -24.26 -16.64 -0.11
C GLY A 321 -23.38 -17.78 -0.57
N THR A 322 -23.12 -17.84 -1.87
CA THR A 322 -22.34 -18.90 -2.50
C THR A 322 -21.18 -18.35 -3.31
N ILE A 323 -20.02 -19.00 -3.21
CA ILE A 323 -18.92 -18.85 -4.17
C ILE A 323 -18.61 -20.24 -4.73
N GLY A 324 -18.88 -20.45 -6.01
CA GLY A 324 -18.80 -21.78 -6.61
C GLY A 324 -19.74 -22.77 -5.89
N SER A 325 -19.17 -23.85 -5.36
CA SER A 325 -19.91 -24.87 -4.61
C SER A 325 -19.94 -24.68 -3.10
N HIS A 326 -19.42 -23.55 -2.60
CA HIS A 326 -19.24 -23.31 -1.16
C HIS A 326 -20.20 -22.26 -0.65
N HIS A 327 -20.81 -22.54 0.50
CA HIS A 327 -21.52 -21.53 1.26
C HIS A 327 -20.52 -20.67 2.03
N VAL A 328 -20.61 -19.37 1.85
CA VAL A 328 -19.69 -18.39 2.43
C VAL A 328 -20.46 -17.41 3.29
N VAL A 329 -19.80 -16.89 4.32
CA VAL A 329 -20.27 -15.75 5.10
C VAL A 329 -19.22 -14.66 5.11
N SER A 330 -19.59 -13.44 4.74
CA SER A 330 -18.74 -12.25 4.87
C SER A 330 -19.22 -11.36 6.02
N THR A 331 -18.29 -10.66 6.67
CA THR A 331 -18.59 -9.63 7.67
C THR A 331 -17.62 -8.45 7.55
N LYS A 332 -18.09 -7.26 7.95
CA LYS A 332 -17.26 -6.07 8.21
C LYS A 332 -17.14 -5.89 9.73
N LEU A 333 -15.94 -5.59 10.20
CA LEU A 333 -15.72 -5.22 11.58
C LEU A 333 -16.35 -3.85 11.90
N PRO A 334 -17.00 -3.69 13.06
CA PRO A 334 -17.84 -2.52 13.36
C PRO A 334 -17.05 -1.28 13.81
N LEU A 335 -15.83 -1.45 14.32
CA LEU A 335 -14.96 -0.38 14.77
C LEU A 335 -13.58 -0.57 14.14
N ILE A 336 -13.12 0.47 13.47
CA ILE A 336 -11.86 0.53 12.73
C ILE A 336 -10.81 1.25 13.59
N GLY A 337 -9.54 0.94 13.35
CA GLY A 337 -8.43 1.54 14.05
C GLY A 337 -7.89 0.75 15.25
N ARG A 338 -6.86 1.32 15.86
CA ARG A 338 -6.01 0.64 16.87
C ARG A 338 -6.33 1.03 18.32
N SER A 339 -7.45 1.70 18.57
CA SER A 339 -7.87 1.97 19.95
C SER A 339 -8.16 0.66 20.67
N ARG A 340 -7.96 0.62 22.00
CA ARG A 340 -8.29 -0.57 22.79
C ARG A 340 -9.74 -1.02 22.58
N THR A 341 -10.65 -0.07 22.45
CA THR A 341 -12.07 -0.32 22.15
C THR A 341 -12.26 -0.99 20.80
N ALA A 342 -11.61 -0.49 19.74
CA ALA A 342 -11.67 -1.08 18.40
C ALA A 342 -11.05 -2.48 18.35
N GLN A 343 -9.93 -2.68 19.04
CA GLN A 343 -9.27 -3.99 19.18
C GLN A 343 -10.17 -5.02 19.88
N ILE A 344 -10.79 -4.64 21.01
CA ILE A 344 -11.72 -5.50 21.75
C ILE A 344 -12.94 -5.83 20.88
N SER A 345 -13.50 -4.83 20.21
CA SER A 345 -14.66 -4.99 19.33
C SER A 345 -14.34 -5.95 18.17
N THR A 346 -13.17 -5.79 17.54
CA THR A 346 -12.68 -6.65 16.45
C THR A 346 -12.56 -8.11 16.88
N GLY A 347 -11.90 -8.37 18.01
CA GLY A 347 -11.76 -9.72 18.55
C GLY A 347 -13.11 -10.34 18.94
N SER A 348 -14.00 -9.55 19.54
CA SER A 348 -15.35 -9.98 19.94
C SER A 348 -16.21 -10.34 18.73
N THR A 349 -16.24 -9.50 17.68
CA THR A 349 -17.01 -9.76 16.45
C THR A 349 -16.48 -10.97 15.70
N THR A 350 -15.15 -11.13 15.62
CA THR A 350 -14.52 -12.31 15.01
C THR A 350 -14.91 -13.59 15.75
N THR A 351 -14.82 -13.57 17.09
CA THR A 351 -15.24 -14.70 17.93
C THR A 351 -16.72 -15.01 17.78
N ARG A 352 -17.57 -13.98 17.70
CA ARG A 352 -19.01 -14.15 17.52
C ARG A 352 -19.36 -14.75 16.15
N LEU A 353 -18.69 -14.32 15.07
CA LEU A 353 -18.84 -14.93 13.74
C LEU A 353 -18.55 -16.43 13.79
N LEU A 354 -17.38 -16.80 14.32
CA LEU A 354 -16.94 -18.20 14.37
C LEU A 354 -17.79 -19.05 15.33
N GLY A 355 -18.27 -18.46 16.43
CA GLY A 355 -19.21 -19.11 17.35
C GLY A 355 -20.62 -19.27 16.78
N THR A 356 -21.06 -18.35 15.92
CA THR A 356 -22.37 -18.42 15.24
C THR A 356 -22.35 -19.45 14.12
N PHE A 357 -21.27 -19.50 13.34
CA PHE A 357 -21.12 -20.39 12.19
C PHE A 357 -20.08 -21.49 12.48
N GLN A 358 -20.47 -22.44 13.33
CA GLN A 358 -19.58 -23.49 13.83
C GLN A 358 -19.07 -24.47 12.75
N HIS A 359 -19.68 -24.46 11.55
CA HIS A 359 -19.26 -25.28 10.41
C HIS A 359 -18.15 -24.63 9.57
N VAL A 360 -17.70 -23.43 9.92
CA VAL A 360 -16.61 -22.74 9.22
C VAL A 360 -15.30 -23.52 9.40
N GLN A 361 -14.73 -23.95 8.27
CA GLN A 361 -13.47 -24.69 8.18
C GLN A 361 -12.30 -23.79 7.78
N HIS A 362 -12.58 -22.81 6.92
CA HIS A 362 -11.57 -21.91 6.36
C HIS A 362 -11.96 -20.45 6.60
N VAL A 363 -10.97 -19.62 6.99
CA VAL A 363 -11.15 -18.18 7.15
C VAL A 363 -10.26 -17.41 6.18
N PHE A 364 -10.86 -16.56 5.37
CA PHE A 364 -10.14 -15.59 4.55
C PHE A 364 -10.19 -14.22 5.20
N ILE A 365 -9.03 -13.57 5.31
CA ILE A 365 -8.93 -12.20 5.78
C ILE A 365 -8.52 -11.35 4.58
N ILE A 366 -9.46 -10.52 4.10
CA ILE A 366 -9.35 -9.80 2.82
C ILE A 366 -9.37 -8.31 3.08
N GLY A 367 -8.57 -7.57 2.33
CA GLY A 367 -8.61 -6.11 2.35
C GLY A 367 -7.41 -5.47 1.67
N CYS A 368 -7.06 -4.25 2.07
CA CYS A 368 -5.90 -3.54 1.53
C CYS A 368 -4.74 -3.46 2.53
N ALA A 369 -3.53 -3.22 2.01
CA ALA A 369 -2.30 -3.06 2.78
C ALA A 369 -1.35 -2.09 2.08
N GLY A 370 -0.29 -1.70 2.79
CA GLY A 370 0.78 -0.86 2.26
C GLY A 370 1.94 -1.71 1.78
N GLY A 371 2.25 -1.65 0.50
CA GLY A 371 3.31 -2.43 -0.12
C GLY A 371 4.70 -1.95 0.28
N VAL A 372 5.68 -2.87 0.29
CA VAL A 372 7.10 -2.56 0.47
C VAL A 372 7.74 -2.41 -0.91
N PRO A 373 8.00 -1.18 -1.38
CA PRO A 373 8.57 -0.97 -2.70
C PRO A 373 10.07 -1.33 -2.70
N HIS A 374 10.51 -2.02 -3.75
CA HIS A 374 11.93 -2.18 -4.03
C HIS A 374 12.36 -1.17 -5.11
N TYR A 375 13.27 -0.25 -4.80
CA TYR A 375 13.58 0.87 -5.70
C TYR A 375 14.42 0.49 -6.93
N THR A 376 15.15 -0.62 -6.85
CA THR A 376 16.17 -0.99 -7.85
C THR A 376 15.97 -2.35 -8.52
N ASP A 377 15.02 -3.16 -8.04
CA ASP A 377 14.79 -4.52 -8.53
C ASP A 377 13.33 -4.66 -8.89
N ALA A 378 13.04 -4.60 -10.19
CA ALA A 378 11.70 -4.73 -10.73
C ALA A 378 11.03 -6.07 -10.38
N THR A 379 11.81 -7.13 -10.13
CA THR A 379 11.26 -8.45 -9.79
C THR A 379 10.69 -8.46 -8.36
N LYS A 380 11.34 -7.74 -7.44
CA LYS A 380 10.92 -7.59 -6.03
C LYS A 380 9.99 -6.40 -5.79
N HIS A 381 9.91 -5.48 -6.75
CA HIS A 381 9.20 -4.23 -6.58
C HIS A 381 7.67 -4.40 -6.45
N VAL A 382 7.15 -4.25 -5.23
CA VAL A 382 5.70 -4.19 -4.97
C VAL A 382 5.13 -2.87 -5.47
N ARG A 383 4.02 -2.93 -6.20
CA ARG A 383 3.30 -1.77 -6.76
C ARG A 383 1.85 -1.71 -6.31
N ARG A 384 1.24 -0.53 -6.34
CA ARG A 384 -0.20 -0.41 -6.06
C ARG A 384 -1.03 -1.27 -7.03
N GLY A 385 -2.10 -1.86 -6.53
CA GLY A 385 -2.88 -2.88 -7.25
C GLY A 385 -2.24 -4.26 -7.32
N ASP A 386 -1.02 -4.48 -6.82
CA ASP A 386 -0.50 -5.85 -6.62
C ASP A 386 -1.31 -6.56 -5.53
N ILE A 387 -1.30 -7.90 -5.59
CA ILE A 387 -1.95 -8.77 -4.60
C ILE A 387 -0.84 -9.46 -3.80
N ILE A 388 -0.88 -9.29 -2.48
CA ILE A 388 0.00 -9.98 -1.54
C ILE A 388 -0.79 -11.08 -0.85
N VAL A 389 -0.26 -12.29 -0.89
CA VAL A 389 -0.77 -13.44 -0.14
C VAL A 389 0.22 -13.68 1.00
N GLY A 390 -0.28 -13.59 2.24
CA GLY A 390 0.49 -14.00 3.41
C GLY A 390 0.91 -15.44 3.24
N TYR A 391 2.21 -15.70 3.09
CA TYR A 391 2.73 -17.02 2.71
C TYR A 391 3.77 -17.52 3.71
N PRO A 392 3.81 -18.83 4.02
CA PRO A 392 4.72 -19.41 5.00
C PRO A 392 6.18 -19.06 4.66
N ASN A 393 6.88 -18.44 5.62
CA ASN A 393 8.33 -18.28 5.57
C ASN A 393 9.04 -19.58 6.00
N GLU A 394 10.36 -19.53 6.20
CA GLU A 394 11.15 -20.68 6.66
C GLU A 394 10.70 -21.26 8.02
N GLU A 395 9.99 -20.47 8.84
CA GLU A 395 9.44 -20.85 10.15
C GLU A 395 7.90 -21.10 10.09
N ASP A 396 7.36 -21.15 8.88
CA ASP A 396 5.95 -21.25 8.49
C ASP A 396 5.04 -20.07 8.87
N TYR A 397 5.60 -18.96 9.35
CA TYR A 397 4.83 -17.77 9.68
C TYR A 397 4.31 -17.07 8.42
N VAL A 398 3.07 -16.58 8.49
CA VAL A 398 2.38 -15.87 7.40
C VAL A 398 2.09 -14.40 7.75
N TYR A 399 2.12 -14.08 9.05
CA TYR A 399 1.92 -12.73 9.58
C TYR A 399 2.77 -12.52 10.83
N GLY A 400 3.33 -11.32 10.99
CA GLY A 400 4.08 -10.96 12.20
C GLY A 400 3.75 -9.55 12.68
N ILE A 401 3.51 -9.40 13.98
CA ILE A 401 3.39 -8.09 14.63
C ILE A 401 4.76 -7.76 15.19
N TYR A 402 5.31 -6.62 14.80
CA TYR A 402 6.65 -6.20 15.20
C TYR A 402 6.59 -4.90 15.99
N GLU A 403 7.35 -4.86 17.07
CA GLU A 403 7.62 -3.67 17.85
C GLU A 403 9.13 -3.52 18.00
N ALA A 404 9.61 -2.27 18.00
CA ALA A 404 11.00 -1.98 18.30
C ALA A 404 11.09 -1.28 19.65
N GLU A 405 11.86 -1.87 20.55
CA GLU A 405 12.21 -1.28 21.84
C GLU A 405 13.64 -0.73 21.76
N GLN A 406 13.86 0.43 22.36
CA GLN A 406 15.18 1.04 22.40
C GLN A 406 16.00 0.40 23.54
N SER A 407 17.15 -0.16 23.22
CA SER A 407 18.10 -0.76 24.16
C SER A 407 19.42 0.02 24.19
N SER A 408 20.34 -0.36 25.09
CA SER A 408 21.68 0.23 25.15
C SER A 408 22.54 -0.04 23.91
N GLU A 409 22.18 -1.05 23.12
CA GLU A 409 22.91 -1.47 21.90
C GLU A 409 22.18 -1.07 20.60
N GLY A 410 21.05 -0.37 20.68
CA GLY A 410 20.28 0.08 19.52
C GLY A 410 18.79 -0.20 19.65
N TYR A 411 18.23 -0.87 18.65
CA TYR A 411 16.82 -1.31 18.68
C TYR A 411 16.73 -2.83 18.72
N GLU A 412 15.94 -3.34 19.66
CA GLU A 412 15.57 -4.75 19.72
C GLU A 412 14.15 -4.93 19.17
N PHE A 413 14.01 -5.86 18.22
CA PHE A 413 12.71 -6.17 17.63
C PHE A 413 12.03 -7.26 18.46
N VAL A 414 10.92 -6.92 19.09
CA VAL A 414 9.99 -7.86 19.72
C VAL A 414 8.93 -8.22 18.69
N SER A 415 8.61 -9.51 18.56
CA SER A 415 7.63 -9.95 17.57
C SER A 415 6.67 -11.00 18.10
N THR A 416 5.42 -10.93 17.60
CA THR A 416 4.42 -11.99 17.73
C THR A 416 4.04 -12.46 16.33
N CYS A 417 4.44 -13.69 15.99
CA CYS A 417 4.23 -14.25 14.65
C CYS A 417 3.13 -15.32 14.66
N TYR A 418 2.37 -15.36 13.57
CA TYR A 418 1.18 -16.18 13.42
C TYR A 418 1.32 -17.11 12.22
N LYS A 419 0.87 -18.35 12.41
CA LYS A 419 0.75 -19.36 11.37
C LYS A 419 -0.55 -20.16 11.49
N PRO A 420 -1.09 -20.67 10.37
CA PRO A 420 -2.19 -21.62 10.41
C PRO A 420 -1.72 -22.94 11.03
N LYS A 421 -2.66 -23.69 11.62
CA LYS A 421 -2.39 -25.09 12.04
C LYS A 421 -2.51 -26.06 10.88
N SER A 422 -3.41 -25.75 9.93
CA SER A 422 -3.65 -26.52 8.72
C SER A 422 -3.22 -25.74 7.48
N PHE A 423 -2.27 -26.29 6.73
CA PHE A 423 -1.71 -25.70 5.51
C PHE A 423 -2.48 -26.08 4.23
N GLN A 424 -3.70 -26.63 4.34
CA GLN A 424 -4.49 -27.09 3.18
C GLN A 424 -4.69 -26.00 2.12
N LEU A 425 -5.01 -24.76 2.53
CA LEU A 425 -5.16 -23.65 1.59
C LEU A 425 -3.85 -23.33 0.85
N TYR A 426 -2.70 -23.48 1.52
CA TYR A 426 -1.37 -23.20 0.98
C TYR A 426 -0.95 -24.29 -0.01
N GLN A 427 -1.21 -25.55 0.32
CA GLN A 427 -1.02 -26.68 -0.59
C GLN A 427 -1.87 -26.55 -1.87
N LEU A 428 -3.09 -26.00 -1.76
CA LEU A 428 -3.96 -25.75 -2.91
C LEU A 428 -3.45 -24.66 -3.85
N ILE A 429 -2.72 -23.66 -3.33
CA ILE A 429 -2.20 -22.55 -4.14
C ILE A 429 -0.77 -22.77 -4.64
N GLU A 430 -0.02 -23.75 -4.14
CA GLU A 430 1.35 -24.03 -4.61
C GLU A 430 1.41 -24.24 -6.14
N PRO A 431 0.52 -25.03 -6.77
CA PRO A 431 0.53 -25.16 -8.24
C PRO A 431 0.20 -23.86 -8.97
N ILE A 432 -0.62 -22.99 -8.36
CA ILE A 432 -0.93 -21.65 -8.91
C ILE A 432 0.33 -20.78 -8.85
N LYS A 433 1.02 -20.78 -7.71
CA LYS A 433 2.25 -20.03 -7.50
C LYS A 433 3.36 -20.49 -8.45
N GLU A 434 3.61 -21.79 -8.57
CA GLU A 434 4.63 -22.34 -9.47
C GLU A 434 4.33 -21.99 -10.93
N ASN A 435 3.09 -22.23 -11.39
CA ASN A 435 2.70 -21.93 -12.76
C ASN A 435 2.77 -20.43 -13.04
N TYR A 436 2.22 -19.59 -12.14
CA TYR A 436 2.25 -18.15 -12.25
C TYR A 436 3.69 -17.62 -12.30
N GLN A 437 4.58 -18.08 -11.43
CA GLN A 437 5.99 -17.67 -11.45
C GLN A 437 6.67 -18.03 -12.77
N GLN A 438 6.46 -19.24 -13.30
CA GLN A 438 7.03 -19.66 -14.58
C GLN A 438 6.49 -18.84 -15.76
N THR A 439 5.18 -18.62 -15.82
CA THR A 439 4.52 -17.93 -16.93
C THR A 439 4.71 -16.41 -16.88
N TYR A 440 4.75 -15.80 -15.69
CA TYR A 440 5.08 -14.39 -15.47
C TYR A 440 6.52 -14.08 -15.89
N LEU A 441 7.49 -14.93 -15.51
CA LEU A 441 8.88 -14.80 -15.95
C LEU A 441 9.02 -14.94 -17.48
N ASN A 442 8.23 -15.84 -18.08
CA ASN A 442 8.25 -16.11 -19.52
C ASN A 442 7.35 -15.17 -20.36
N ARG A 443 6.57 -14.27 -19.72
CA ARG A 443 5.70 -13.26 -20.35
C ARG A 443 4.86 -13.79 -21.52
N LEU A 444 4.26 -14.98 -21.37
CA LEU A 444 3.34 -15.53 -22.36
C LEU A 444 2.04 -14.71 -22.34
N SER A 445 1.93 -13.73 -23.22
CA SER A 445 0.87 -12.71 -23.31
C SER A 445 -0.57 -13.23 -23.47
N THR A 446 -0.76 -14.53 -23.69
CA THR A 446 -2.05 -15.14 -24.02
C THR A 446 -2.72 -15.90 -22.87
N HIS A 447 -2.03 -16.14 -21.75
CA HIS A 447 -2.65 -16.86 -20.63
C HIS A 447 -3.52 -15.89 -19.81
N GLN A 448 -4.82 -16.18 -19.72
CA GLN A 448 -5.76 -15.44 -18.89
C GLN A 448 -6.01 -16.21 -17.61
N TYR A 449 -5.80 -15.56 -16.47
CA TYR A 449 -6.00 -16.21 -15.18
C TYR A 449 -7.42 -15.98 -14.64
N PRO A 450 -7.96 -16.89 -13.82
CA PRO A 450 -9.33 -16.75 -13.30
C PRO A 450 -9.58 -15.45 -12.52
N TRP A 451 -8.59 -14.97 -11.76
CA TRP A 451 -8.74 -13.74 -10.98
C TRP A 451 -8.85 -12.48 -11.86
N GLU A 452 -8.26 -12.46 -13.05
CA GLU A 452 -8.40 -11.34 -14.00
C GLU A 452 -9.85 -11.23 -14.46
N LYS A 453 -10.47 -12.37 -14.79
CA LYS A 453 -11.90 -12.42 -15.15
C LYS A 453 -12.79 -12.00 -13.97
N PHE A 454 -12.52 -12.50 -12.77
CA PHE A 454 -13.31 -12.12 -11.59
C PHE A 454 -13.15 -10.64 -11.22
N LEU A 455 -11.97 -10.06 -11.44
CA LEU A 455 -11.73 -8.63 -11.29
C LEU A 455 -12.59 -7.83 -12.28
N GLU A 456 -12.58 -8.19 -13.57
CA GLU A 456 -13.42 -7.53 -14.58
C GLU A 456 -14.93 -7.62 -14.26
N GLU A 457 -15.41 -8.79 -13.81
CA GLU A 457 -16.80 -8.97 -13.37
C GLU A 457 -17.12 -8.11 -12.15
N GLY A 458 -16.23 -8.07 -11.17
CA GLY A 458 -16.37 -7.26 -9.96
C GLY A 458 -16.42 -5.75 -10.26
N ILE A 459 -15.57 -5.26 -11.17
CA ILE A 459 -15.56 -3.86 -11.61
C ILE A 459 -16.90 -3.51 -12.26
N LYS A 460 -17.38 -4.35 -13.19
CA LYS A 460 -18.67 -4.13 -13.85
C LYS A 460 -19.82 -4.09 -12.83
N TYR A 461 -19.81 -5.01 -11.87
CA TYR A 461 -20.82 -5.05 -10.81
C TYR A 461 -20.81 -3.79 -9.95
N LEU A 462 -19.67 -3.35 -9.44
CA LEU A 462 -19.59 -2.15 -8.58
C LEU A 462 -19.89 -0.86 -9.34
N LEU A 463 -19.41 -0.71 -10.58
CA LEU A 463 -19.72 0.45 -11.41
C LEU A 463 -21.21 0.56 -11.75
N SER A 464 -21.89 -0.57 -11.98
CA SER A 464 -23.35 -0.57 -12.19
C SER A 464 -24.16 -0.09 -10.98
N HIS A 465 -23.53 -0.02 -9.80
CA HIS A 465 -24.10 0.48 -8.55
C HIS A 465 -23.45 1.82 -8.11
N ASN A 466 -22.87 2.58 -9.04
CA ASN A 466 -22.24 3.89 -8.80
C ASN A 466 -21.11 3.87 -7.76
N ILE A 467 -20.39 2.75 -7.64
CA ILE A 467 -19.22 2.64 -6.77
C ILE A 467 -17.97 2.65 -7.63
N ASP A 468 -17.17 3.72 -7.48
CA ASP A 468 -15.88 3.79 -8.16
C ASP A 468 -14.91 2.79 -7.54
N CYS A 469 -14.38 1.95 -8.40
CA CYS A 469 -13.39 0.94 -8.08
C CYS A 469 -12.36 0.83 -9.20
N LEU A 470 -12.22 1.85 -10.04
CA LEU A 470 -11.22 1.87 -11.11
C LEU A 470 -9.84 2.21 -10.55
N PRO A 471 -8.75 1.70 -11.14
CA PRO A 471 -7.41 2.05 -10.72
C PRO A 471 -7.13 3.53 -11.04
N PRO A 472 -6.72 4.33 -10.04
CA PRO A 472 -6.29 5.71 -10.28
C PRO A 472 -5.02 5.78 -11.14
N ASN A 473 -4.78 6.94 -11.78
CA ASN A 473 -3.58 7.17 -12.61
C ASN A 473 -2.40 7.79 -11.83
N ASN A 474 -2.37 7.65 -10.50
CA ASN A 474 -1.45 8.35 -9.59
C ASN A 474 -0.52 7.40 -8.79
N ASP A 475 -0.22 6.22 -9.34
CA ASP A 475 0.80 5.32 -8.76
C ASP A 475 2.18 5.99 -8.86
N ARG A 476 2.60 6.58 -7.75
CA ARG A 476 3.84 7.35 -7.62
C ARG A 476 4.61 6.83 -6.41
N LEU A 477 5.91 6.67 -6.61
CA LEU A 477 6.81 6.15 -5.61
C LEU A 477 7.64 7.27 -5.01
N TYR A 478 7.79 7.25 -3.69
CA TYR A 478 8.46 8.30 -2.96
C TYR A 478 9.39 7.71 -1.91
N ILE A 479 10.54 8.36 -1.72
CA ILE A 479 11.49 8.00 -0.68
C ILE A 479 11.57 9.17 0.29
N LYS A 480 11.25 8.90 1.56
CA LYS A 480 11.44 9.84 2.64
C LYS A 480 12.89 9.75 3.14
N MET A 481 13.55 10.89 3.20
CA MET A 481 14.91 11.04 3.71
C MET A 481 14.89 11.40 5.19
N GLU A 482 15.98 11.16 5.93
CA GLU A 482 16.06 11.45 7.37
C GLU A 482 15.85 12.94 7.72
N ASN A 483 16.12 13.84 6.78
CA ASN A 483 15.92 15.27 6.92
C ASN A 483 14.49 15.75 6.60
N ASN A 484 13.53 14.83 6.47
CA ASN A 484 12.15 15.07 6.00
C ASN A 484 12.02 15.57 4.55
N GLU A 485 13.09 15.54 3.75
CA GLU A 485 12.96 15.70 2.30
C GLU A 485 12.28 14.47 1.70
N ILE A 486 11.48 14.69 0.67
CA ILE A 486 10.84 13.60 -0.08
C ILE A 486 11.34 13.66 -1.52
N VAL A 487 11.68 12.49 -2.06
CA VAL A 487 12.09 12.33 -3.44
C VAL A 487 11.06 11.48 -4.17
N GLU A 488 10.43 12.02 -5.22
CA GLU A 488 9.62 11.21 -6.15
C GLU A 488 10.58 10.47 -7.08
N VAL A 489 10.49 9.14 -7.05
CA VAL A 489 11.31 8.24 -7.88
C VAL A 489 10.42 7.48 -8.85
N LYS A 490 10.94 7.20 -10.04
CA LYS A 490 10.25 6.31 -10.98
C LYS A 490 10.34 4.88 -10.49
N HIS A 491 9.33 4.08 -10.82
CA HIS A 491 9.37 2.64 -10.57
C HIS A 491 10.48 1.98 -11.42
N PRO A 492 11.11 0.89 -10.93
CA PRO A 492 12.25 0.26 -11.59
C PRO A 492 11.95 -0.39 -12.94
N ASP A 493 10.69 -0.62 -13.30
CA ASP A 493 10.23 -1.21 -14.57
C ASP A 493 9.84 -0.14 -15.62
N GLN A 494 10.70 0.88 -15.78
CA GLN A 494 10.45 2.12 -16.53
C GLN A 494 9.93 1.95 -17.98
N ASN A 495 10.20 0.81 -18.63
CA ASN A 495 9.85 0.59 -20.04
C ASN A 495 8.45 -0.02 -20.26
N LYS A 496 7.64 -0.21 -19.20
CA LYS A 496 6.32 -0.83 -19.31
C LYS A 496 5.25 -0.07 -18.55
N LYS A 497 4.18 0.33 -19.25
CA LYS A 497 2.94 0.74 -18.60
C LYS A 497 2.37 -0.48 -17.86
N LYS A 498 2.11 -0.33 -16.57
CA LYS A 498 1.48 -1.37 -15.77
C LYS A 498 0.04 -1.57 -16.26
N ASP A 499 -0.32 -2.81 -16.54
CA ASP A 499 -1.70 -3.21 -16.76
C ASP A 499 -2.32 -3.57 -15.41
N TYR A 500 -3.06 -2.62 -14.82
CA TYR A 500 -3.66 -2.83 -13.51
C TYR A 500 -4.75 -3.91 -13.52
N TYR A 501 -5.39 -4.17 -14.66
CA TYR A 501 -6.38 -5.24 -14.81
C TYR A 501 -5.77 -6.64 -14.80
N ARG A 502 -4.44 -6.74 -14.86
CA ARG A 502 -3.65 -7.96 -14.67
C ARG A 502 -2.74 -7.81 -13.46
N PRO A 503 -3.32 -7.82 -12.23
CA PRO A 503 -2.56 -7.56 -11.03
C PRO A 503 -1.48 -8.63 -10.80
N THR A 504 -0.31 -8.19 -10.34
CA THR A 504 0.78 -9.12 -10.00
C THR A 504 0.54 -9.74 -8.64
N ILE A 505 0.61 -11.06 -8.56
CA ILE A 505 0.49 -11.78 -7.28
C ILE A 505 1.88 -12.04 -6.70
N ARG A 506 2.04 -11.76 -5.41
CA ARG A 506 3.26 -11.99 -4.64
C ARG A 506 2.92 -12.76 -3.38
N PHE A 507 3.82 -13.67 -3.01
CA PHE A 507 3.66 -14.57 -1.88
C PHE A 507 4.77 -14.29 -0.88
N GLY A 508 4.44 -13.92 0.35
CA GLY A 508 5.44 -13.61 1.37
C GLY A 508 4.85 -13.07 2.67
N MET A 509 5.72 -12.57 3.55
CA MET A 509 5.32 -12.15 4.89
C MET A 509 4.52 -10.84 4.85
N ILE A 510 3.46 -10.79 5.64
CA ILE A 510 2.70 -9.57 5.94
C ILE A 510 3.04 -9.14 7.38
N ALA A 511 3.30 -7.86 7.61
CA ALA A 511 3.67 -7.37 8.93
C ALA A 511 2.67 -6.37 9.50
N GLY A 512 2.49 -6.37 10.82
CA GLY A 512 1.91 -5.27 11.60
C GLY A 512 2.99 -4.61 12.45
N GLY A 513 2.73 -3.42 12.97
CA GLY A 513 3.66 -2.73 13.90
C GLY A 513 3.66 -1.21 13.75
N LYS A 514 3.05 -0.50 14.72
CA LYS A 514 2.88 0.96 14.62
C LYS A 514 4.19 1.74 14.72
N ASN A 515 5.02 1.44 15.72
CA ASN A 515 6.29 2.13 15.93
C ASN A 515 7.30 1.86 14.79
N ILE A 516 7.20 0.69 14.14
CA ILE A 516 7.99 0.37 12.95
C ILE A 516 7.66 1.33 11.81
N LEU A 517 6.37 1.53 11.54
CA LEU A 517 5.91 2.37 10.43
C LEU A 517 6.22 3.86 10.63
N THR A 518 6.42 4.31 11.87
CA THR A 518 6.79 5.70 12.16
C THR A 518 8.28 6.00 11.95
N ASN A 519 9.12 4.98 11.75
CA ASN A 519 10.56 5.11 11.61
C ASN A 519 11.06 4.32 10.39
N ASP A 520 11.46 5.05 9.33
CA ASP A 520 11.89 4.43 8.08
C ASP A 520 13.12 3.52 8.22
N TYR A 521 14.02 3.80 9.17
CA TYR A 521 15.16 2.92 9.48
C TYR A 521 14.69 1.58 10.05
N LEU A 522 13.76 1.61 11.02
CA LEU A 522 13.16 0.40 11.59
C LEU A 522 12.39 -0.39 10.53
N LYS A 523 11.60 0.31 9.70
CA LYS A 523 10.87 -0.29 8.59
C LYS A 523 11.80 -0.97 7.61
N SER A 524 12.84 -0.29 7.12
CA SER A 524 13.80 -0.86 6.16
C SER A 524 14.52 -2.07 6.76
N THR A 525 15.01 -1.94 8.00
CA THR A 525 15.72 -3.02 8.71
C THR A 525 14.82 -4.25 8.86
N LEU A 526 13.55 -4.06 9.22
CA LEU A 526 12.59 -5.17 9.34
C LEU A 526 12.29 -5.81 7.98
N CYS A 527 12.08 -5.00 6.93
CA CYS A 527 11.80 -5.50 5.58
C CYS A 527 12.94 -6.38 5.08
N ASP A 528 14.19 -5.94 5.29
CA ASP A 528 15.38 -6.69 4.88
C ASP A 528 15.54 -7.99 5.70
N ARG A 529 15.28 -7.94 7.01
CA ARG A 529 15.45 -9.11 7.91
C ARG A 529 14.36 -10.16 7.74
N CYS A 530 13.11 -9.75 7.57
CA CYS A 530 11.95 -10.63 7.63
C CYS A 530 11.26 -10.84 6.27
N ASN A 531 11.82 -10.27 5.19
CA ASN A 531 11.27 -10.34 3.84
C ASN A 531 9.77 -9.94 3.80
N VAL A 532 9.46 -8.82 4.47
CA VAL A 532 8.11 -8.26 4.54
C VAL A 532 7.73 -7.66 3.19
N LEU A 533 6.59 -8.07 2.64
CA LEU A 533 6.09 -7.57 1.36
C LEU A 533 5.06 -6.45 1.51
N CYS A 534 4.30 -6.45 2.61
CA CYS A 534 3.39 -5.37 2.93
C CYS A 534 3.15 -5.25 4.43
N PHE A 535 2.67 -4.07 4.84
CA PHE A 535 2.21 -3.79 6.18
C PHE A 535 0.69 -3.65 6.23
N ASP A 536 0.09 -4.25 7.25
CA ASP A 536 -1.31 -4.12 7.60
C ASP A 536 -1.44 -3.32 8.90
N SER A 537 -2.60 -2.68 9.09
CA SER A 537 -2.84 -1.87 10.28
C SER A 537 -3.88 -2.40 11.26
N GLU A 538 -4.69 -3.39 10.90
CA GLU A 538 -5.97 -3.62 11.60
C GLU A 538 -6.30 -5.10 11.86
N ILE A 539 -5.46 -6.05 11.45
CA ILE A 539 -5.82 -7.48 11.48
C ILE A 539 -5.24 -8.29 12.64
N ASP A 540 -4.40 -7.69 13.48
CA ASP A 540 -3.77 -8.33 14.64
C ASP A 540 -4.77 -9.13 15.48
N GLN A 541 -5.85 -8.46 15.86
CA GLN A 541 -6.88 -9.03 16.73
C GLN A 541 -7.80 -10.02 16.01
N VAL A 542 -7.92 -9.90 14.69
CA VAL A 542 -8.66 -10.87 13.88
C VAL A 542 -7.93 -12.20 13.91
N ILE A 543 -6.62 -12.19 13.68
CA ILE A 543 -5.80 -13.42 13.64
C ILE A 543 -5.72 -14.06 15.03
N ALA A 544 -5.52 -13.25 16.08
CA ALA A 544 -5.55 -13.74 17.46
C ALA A 544 -6.89 -14.39 17.81
N ALA A 545 -8.02 -13.79 17.40
CA ALA A 545 -9.34 -14.34 17.64
C ALA A 545 -9.60 -15.63 16.84
N ILE A 546 -9.15 -15.73 15.58
CA ILE A 546 -9.24 -16.96 14.77
C ILE A 546 -8.50 -18.11 15.46
N GLN A 547 -7.26 -17.88 15.90
CA GLN A 547 -6.48 -18.89 16.63
C GLN A 547 -7.14 -19.27 17.96
N GLY A 548 -7.66 -18.29 18.71
CA GLY A 548 -8.36 -18.51 19.97
C GLY A 548 -9.64 -19.35 19.81
N ASN A 549 -10.36 -19.18 18.69
CA ASN A 549 -11.53 -19.99 18.34
C ASN A 549 -11.18 -21.37 17.75
N ARG A 550 -9.90 -21.74 17.74
CA ARG A 550 -9.38 -23.02 17.23
C ARG A 550 -9.70 -23.27 15.76
N THR A 551 -9.96 -22.23 14.97
CA THR A 551 -10.07 -22.39 13.53
C THR A 551 -8.67 -22.59 12.95
N GLU A 552 -8.44 -23.76 12.36
CA GLU A 552 -7.09 -24.23 12.04
C GLU A 552 -6.57 -23.74 10.68
N SER A 553 -7.47 -23.33 9.79
CA SER A 553 -7.15 -22.96 8.42
C SER A 553 -7.56 -21.51 8.14
N PHE A 554 -6.56 -20.65 7.88
CA PHE A 554 -6.80 -19.28 7.45
C PHE A 554 -5.78 -18.81 6.41
N MET A 555 -6.17 -17.81 5.61
CA MET A 555 -5.31 -17.17 4.63
C MET A 555 -5.55 -15.65 4.61
N ILE A 556 -4.47 -14.89 4.52
CA ILE A 556 -4.49 -13.43 4.46
C ILE A 556 -4.17 -13.02 3.02
N ILE A 557 -5.05 -12.21 2.42
CA ILE A 557 -4.85 -11.71 1.05
C ILE A 557 -5.10 -10.20 1.07
N ARG A 558 -4.10 -9.43 0.61
CA ARG A 558 -4.11 -7.98 0.62
C ARG A 558 -3.89 -7.40 -0.75
N GLY A 559 -4.68 -6.39 -1.12
CA GLY A 559 -4.39 -5.53 -2.24
C GLY A 559 -3.52 -4.36 -1.81
N VAL A 560 -2.52 -4.01 -2.60
CA VAL A 560 -1.64 -2.89 -2.27
C VAL A 560 -2.29 -1.56 -2.64
N SER A 561 -2.72 -0.77 -1.65
CA SER A 561 -3.32 0.56 -1.88
C SER A 561 -2.32 1.70 -1.74
N ASP A 562 -1.31 1.54 -0.88
CA ASP A 562 -0.25 2.53 -0.69
C ASP A 562 1.11 1.88 -0.43
N TYR A 563 2.09 2.67 0.05
CA TYR A 563 3.43 2.22 0.42
C TYR A 563 3.72 2.34 1.93
N HIS A 564 2.67 2.46 2.74
CA HIS A 564 2.74 2.58 4.19
C HIS A 564 2.11 1.35 4.85
N ASP A 565 0.81 1.40 5.17
CA ASP A 565 0.04 0.32 5.81
C ASP A 565 -1.37 0.14 5.24
N GLY A 566 -1.63 0.74 4.07
CA GLY A 566 -2.87 0.65 3.33
C GLY A 566 -3.88 1.75 3.62
N THR A 567 -3.55 2.69 4.52
CA THR A 567 -4.50 3.66 5.05
C THR A 567 -4.39 5.09 4.47
N LEU A 568 -3.30 5.46 3.79
CA LEU A 568 -3.04 6.83 3.31
C LEU A 568 -3.70 7.16 1.98
N ASN A 569 -3.76 6.20 1.05
CA ASN A 569 -4.26 6.45 -0.31
C ASN A 569 -5.64 5.84 -0.53
N LYS A 570 -6.68 6.61 -0.13
CA LYS A 570 -8.08 6.16 -0.16
C LYS A 570 -8.58 5.81 -1.56
N GLU A 571 -8.16 6.54 -2.59
CA GLU A 571 -8.60 6.30 -3.98
C GLU A 571 -8.20 4.90 -4.48
N TRP A 572 -7.05 4.40 -4.05
CA TRP A 572 -6.59 3.06 -4.41
C TRP A 572 -7.25 1.94 -3.60
N GLN A 573 -7.85 2.25 -2.45
CA GLN A 573 -8.38 1.24 -1.54
C GLN A 573 -9.48 0.37 -2.17
N PRO A 574 -10.51 0.92 -2.86
CA PRO A 574 -11.54 0.11 -3.52
C PRO A 574 -10.97 -0.85 -4.56
N PHE A 575 -10.16 -0.35 -5.50
CA PHE A 575 -9.57 -1.17 -6.56
C PHE A 575 -8.65 -2.26 -6.00
N SER A 576 -7.78 -1.91 -5.05
CA SER A 576 -6.83 -2.86 -4.46
C SER A 576 -7.57 -3.97 -3.70
N SER A 577 -8.60 -3.61 -2.95
CA SER A 577 -9.41 -4.59 -2.21
C SER A 577 -10.16 -5.53 -3.15
N LEU A 578 -10.61 -5.01 -4.31
CA LEU A 578 -11.24 -5.81 -5.35
C LEU A 578 -10.27 -6.81 -5.99
N CYS A 579 -9.02 -6.42 -6.25
CA CYS A 579 -7.97 -7.33 -6.69
C CYS A 579 -7.79 -8.50 -5.72
N ALA A 580 -7.68 -8.22 -4.41
CA ALA A 580 -7.57 -9.24 -3.37
C ALA A 580 -8.79 -10.18 -3.32
N ALA A 581 -10.00 -9.62 -3.40
CA ALA A 581 -11.25 -10.39 -3.40
C ALA A 581 -11.38 -11.28 -4.66
N ALA A 582 -10.94 -10.82 -5.83
CA ALA A 582 -10.94 -11.61 -7.06
C ALA A 582 -10.00 -12.83 -6.97
N PHE A 583 -8.82 -12.65 -6.34
CA PHE A 583 -7.90 -13.77 -6.11
C PHE A 583 -8.43 -14.74 -5.04
N MET A 584 -9.04 -14.24 -3.96
CA MET A 584 -9.76 -15.07 -2.99
C MET A 584 -10.81 -15.96 -3.68
N LYS A 585 -11.64 -15.38 -4.56
CA LYS A 585 -12.65 -16.13 -5.31
C LYS A 585 -12.02 -17.29 -6.09
N THR A 586 -10.87 -17.05 -6.73
CA THR A 586 -10.11 -18.10 -7.44
C THR A 586 -9.72 -19.26 -6.53
N ILE A 587 -9.24 -18.96 -5.32
CA ILE A 587 -8.84 -19.99 -4.36
C ILE A 587 -10.05 -20.79 -3.88
N ILE A 588 -11.18 -20.13 -3.59
CA ILE A 588 -12.40 -20.81 -3.14
C ILE A 588 -12.91 -21.81 -4.19
N TYR A 589 -12.81 -21.49 -5.48
CA TYR A 589 -13.15 -22.44 -6.56
C TYR A 589 -12.25 -23.66 -6.62
N LYS A 590 -11.05 -23.62 -6.01
CA LYS A 590 -10.11 -24.75 -5.93
C LYS A 590 -10.31 -25.60 -4.68
N ILE A 591 -11.00 -25.10 -3.65
CA ILE A 591 -11.29 -25.87 -2.44
C ILE A 591 -12.21 -27.05 -2.83
N PRO A 592 -11.86 -28.30 -2.46
CA PRO A 592 -12.70 -29.46 -2.73
C PRO A 592 -14.12 -29.29 -2.19
N LYS A 593 -15.12 -29.81 -2.91
CA LYS A 593 -16.53 -29.71 -2.47
C LYS A 593 -16.69 -30.31 -1.06
N PRO A 594 -17.51 -29.70 -0.19
CA PRO A 594 -17.84 -30.31 1.09
C PRO A 594 -18.43 -31.69 0.84
N SER A 595 -17.89 -32.73 1.47
CA SER A 595 -18.51 -34.05 1.44
C SER A 595 -19.88 -33.95 2.10
N ARG A 596 -20.95 -34.27 1.38
CA ARG A 596 -22.30 -34.36 1.95
C ARG A 596 -22.24 -35.35 3.12
N GLN A 597 -22.31 -34.86 4.36
CA GLN A 597 -22.64 -35.72 5.47
C GLN A 597 -24.05 -36.25 5.17
N LYS A 598 -24.16 -37.58 4.97
CA LYS A 598 -25.47 -38.22 4.92
C LYS A 598 -26.18 -37.86 6.23
N PRO A 599 -27.44 -37.39 6.21
CA PRO A 599 -28.18 -37.21 7.45
C PRO A 599 -28.15 -38.55 8.18
N ASN A 600 -27.69 -38.55 9.44
CA ASN A 600 -27.75 -39.73 10.28
C ASN A 600 -29.21 -40.19 10.31
N SER A 601 -29.49 -41.30 9.64
CA SER A 601 -30.69 -42.07 9.87
C SER A 601 -30.53 -42.72 11.24
N HIS A 602 -30.72 -41.95 12.30
CA HIS A 602 -31.07 -42.54 13.59
C HIS A 602 -32.49 -43.06 13.42
N SER A 603 -32.57 -44.35 13.10
CA SER A 603 -33.73 -45.18 13.37
C SER A 603 -34.12 -44.98 14.82
N ASN A 604 -35.27 -44.36 15.07
CA ASN A 604 -36.00 -44.55 16.30
C ASN A 604 -36.36 -46.04 16.37
N SER A 605 -35.53 -46.84 17.03
CA SER A 605 -35.97 -48.10 17.60
C SER A 605 -36.53 -47.77 18.98
N GLU A 606 -37.83 -47.97 19.10
CA GLU A 606 -38.59 -47.99 20.34
C GLU A 606 -37.88 -48.86 21.39
N HIS A 607 -37.56 -48.25 22.53
CA HIS A 607 -37.44 -48.96 23.80
C HIS A 607 -38.31 -48.20 24.80
N ASP A 608 -39.61 -48.47 24.71
CA ASP A 608 -40.42 -48.60 25.91
C ASP A 608 -40.02 -49.92 26.59
N ASP A 609 -39.81 -49.81 27.91
CA ASP A 609 -40.04 -50.79 28.97
C ASP A 609 -38.91 -50.89 29.99
N ASP A 610 -39.38 -50.76 31.24
CA ASP A 610 -38.86 -51.31 32.48
C ASP A 610 -37.90 -50.50 33.37
N ILE A 611 -38.54 -49.67 34.21
CA ILE A 611 -38.71 -49.87 35.67
C ILE A 611 -37.46 -49.79 36.59
N LEU A 612 -37.62 -48.90 37.58
CA LEU A 612 -36.94 -48.65 38.87
C LEU A 612 -35.71 -47.74 38.89
#